data_AF-A0A960PNP9-F1
#
_entry.id   AF-A0A960PNP9-F1
#
_cell.length_a   1.000
_cell.length_b   1.000
_cell.length_c   1.000
_cell.angle_alpha   90.00
_cell.angle_beta   90.00
_cell.angle_gamma   90.00
#
_symmetry.space_group_name_H-M   'P 1'
#
loop_
_entity.id
_entity.type
_entity.pdbx_description
1 polymer ?
#
loop_
_entity_poly.entity_id
_entity_poly.type
_entity_poly.pdbx_seq_one_letter_code
_entity_poly.pdbx_strand_id
1 'polypeptide(L)'
;MLRSKFMSAYLYQYGVGAVVFAVGLYVGFRQGYLSLRGPGRWRLVLVFAPLLFVGGLQAYLQFAPMTEAPAVAYAGGAPRQATLGTPLDYGIMVGYFLLILAVGSWYGRGQATLNDFFFAG
;
A
#
# COMPACT_ATOMS: atom_id res chain seq x y z
N MET A 1 -6.54 -21.17 -21.75
CA MET A 1 -7.53 -20.10 -22.01
C MET A 1 -7.78 -19.12 -20.84
N LEU A 2 -7.08 -19.23 -19.69
CA LEU A 2 -7.26 -18.32 -18.53
C LEU A 2 -6.48 -17.00 -18.59
N ARG A 3 -5.37 -16.94 -19.36
CA ARG A 3 -4.42 -15.80 -19.38
C ARG A 3 -5.02 -14.49 -19.89
N SER A 4 -6.05 -14.54 -20.74
CA SER A 4 -6.72 -13.36 -21.29
C SER A 4 -7.57 -12.61 -20.25
N LYS A 5 -8.30 -13.32 -19.37
CA LYS A 5 -9.17 -12.70 -18.35
C LYS A 5 -8.38 -11.94 -17.28
N PHE A 6 -7.21 -12.45 -16.91
CA PHE A 6 -6.32 -11.78 -15.96
C PHE A 6 -5.80 -10.46 -16.52
N MET A 7 -5.35 -10.43 -17.78
CA MET A 7 -4.88 -9.19 -18.41
C MET A 7 -5.96 -8.11 -18.45
N SER A 8 -7.21 -8.46 -18.75
CA SER A 8 -8.34 -7.52 -18.70
C SER A 8 -8.67 -7.04 -17.28
N ALA A 9 -8.56 -7.91 -16.26
CA ALA A 9 -8.83 -7.54 -14.88
C ALA A 9 -7.77 -6.58 -14.32
N TYR A 10 -6.49 -6.83 -14.58
CA TYR A 10 -5.41 -5.92 -14.18
C TYR A 10 -5.50 -4.59 -14.93
N LEU A 11 -5.76 -4.61 -16.25
CA LEU A 11 -5.91 -3.39 -17.03
C LEU A 11 -7.11 -2.56 -16.55
N TYR A 12 -8.21 -3.21 -16.19
CA TYR A 12 -9.39 -2.56 -15.59
C TYR A 12 -9.07 -1.96 -14.23
N GLN A 13 -8.48 -2.73 -13.32
CA GLN A 13 -8.15 -2.27 -11.96
C GLN A 13 -7.16 -1.10 -11.98
N TYR A 14 -6.08 -1.21 -12.74
CA TYR A 14 -5.10 -0.14 -12.86
C TYR A 14 -5.64 1.05 -13.67
N GLY A 15 -6.45 0.81 -14.69
CA GLY A 15 -7.08 1.86 -15.49
C GLY A 15 -8.07 2.69 -14.67
N VAL A 16 -9.00 2.04 -13.97
CA VAL A 16 -9.96 2.71 -13.08
C VAL A 16 -9.22 3.41 -11.94
N GLY A 17 -8.22 2.76 -11.33
CA GLY A 17 -7.39 3.36 -10.30
C GLY A 17 -6.65 4.62 -10.78
N ALA A 18 -6.09 4.59 -12.00
CA ALA A 18 -5.40 5.73 -12.59
C ALA A 18 -6.35 6.90 -12.88
N VAL A 19 -7.56 6.64 -13.37
CA VAL A 19 -8.58 7.68 -13.59
C VAL A 19 -8.98 8.33 -12.27
N VAL A 20 -9.30 7.54 -11.25
CA VAL A 20 -9.66 8.06 -9.91
C VAL A 20 -8.53 8.88 -9.31
N PHE A 21 -7.29 8.38 -9.41
CA PHE A 21 -6.10 9.10 -8.94
C PHE A 21 -5.87 10.42 -9.67
N ALA A 22 -6.03 10.43 -11.00
CA ALA A 22 -5.90 11.65 -11.81
C ALA A 22 -6.96 12.69 -11.48
N VAL A 23 -8.22 12.28 -11.27
CA VAL A 23 -9.31 13.16 -10.84
C VAL A 23 -9.02 13.75 -9.47
N GLY A 24 -8.57 12.93 -8.51
CA GLY A 24 -8.17 13.40 -7.17
C GLY A 24 -7.04 14.42 -7.22
N LEU A 25 -6.03 14.19 -8.06
CA LEU A 25 -4.95 15.14 -8.33
C LEU A 25 -5.49 16.46 -8.90
N TYR A 26 -6.33 16.39 -9.92
CA TYR A 26 -6.92 17.57 -10.56
C TYR A 26 -7.71 18.42 -9.56
N VAL A 27 -8.59 17.79 -8.76
CA VAL A 27 -9.37 18.48 -7.73
C VAL A 27 -8.47 19.09 -6.66
N GLY A 28 -7.46 18.36 -6.18
CA GLY A 28 -6.50 18.85 -5.19
C GLY A 28 -5.67 20.05 -5.67
N PHE A 29 -5.32 20.09 -6.96
CA PHE A 29 -4.68 21.25 -7.59
C PHE A 29 -5.64 22.44 -7.72
N ARG A 30 -6.89 22.19 -8.11
CA ARG A 30 -7.92 23.25 -8.25
C ARG A 30 -8.25 23.91 -6.92
N GLN A 31 -8.24 23.16 -5.83
CA GLN A 31 -8.49 23.66 -4.48
C GLN A 31 -7.24 24.29 -3.83
N GLY A 32 -6.09 24.29 -4.50
CA GLY A 32 -4.83 24.84 -3.97
C GLY A 32 -4.19 24.01 -2.86
N TYR A 33 -4.69 22.80 -2.57
CA TYR A 33 -4.06 21.88 -1.63
C TYR A 33 -2.75 21.32 -2.18
N LEU A 34 -2.70 21.07 -3.49
CA LEU A 34 -1.54 20.59 -4.22
C LEU A 34 -0.95 21.73 -5.05
N SER A 35 0.36 21.94 -4.94
CA SER A 35 1.07 22.96 -5.70
C SER A 35 2.51 22.55 -5.93
N LEU A 36 3.10 23.00 -7.04
CA LEU A 36 4.52 22.78 -7.35
C LEU A 36 5.46 23.70 -6.55
N ARG A 37 4.91 24.75 -5.91
CA ARG A 37 5.65 25.75 -5.15
C ARG A 37 5.01 25.98 -3.78
N GLY A 38 5.81 26.29 -2.77
CA GLY A 38 5.33 26.53 -1.41
C GLY A 38 4.97 25.25 -0.64
N PRO A 39 4.09 25.32 0.37
CA PRO A 39 3.80 24.20 1.27
C PRO A 39 3.05 23.04 0.59
N GLY A 40 2.36 23.28 -0.53
CA GLY A 40 1.66 22.24 -1.30
C GLY A 40 2.58 21.20 -1.95
N ARG A 41 3.89 21.50 -2.09
CA ARG A 41 4.86 20.51 -2.61
C ARG A 41 5.03 19.30 -1.68
N TRP A 42 4.96 19.53 -0.36
CA TRP A 42 5.08 18.44 0.62
C TRP A 42 3.87 17.53 0.59
N ARG A 43 2.68 18.09 0.36
CA ARG A 43 1.45 17.32 0.14
C ARG A 43 1.53 16.52 -1.15
N LEU A 44 2.12 17.10 -2.21
CA LEU A 44 2.41 16.37 -3.45
C LEU A 44 3.34 15.17 -3.21
N VAL A 45 4.43 15.38 -2.46
CA VAL A 45 5.35 14.30 -2.06
C VAL A 45 4.61 13.23 -1.26
N LEU A 46 3.77 13.61 -0.29
CA LEU A 46 2.98 12.65 0.49
C LEU A 46 2.02 11.81 -0.36
N VAL A 47 1.46 12.37 -1.43
CA VAL A 47 0.59 11.64 -2.37
C VAL A 47 1.39 10.65 -3.23
N PHE A 48 2.55 11.06 -3.76
CA PHE A 48 3.35 10.22 -4.65
C PHE A 48 4.29 9.25 -3.94
N ALA A 49 4.74 9.56 -2.72
CA ALA A 49 5.69 8.73 -1.96
C ALA A 49 5.23 7.27 -1.78
N PRO A 50 4.01 6.98 -1.29
CA PRO A 50 3.56 5.59 -1.16
C PRO A 50 3.44 4.89 -2.52
N LEU A 51 3.03 5.61 -3.58
CA LEU A 51 2.86 5.05 -4.91
C LEU A 51 4.21 4.65 -5.52
N LEU A 52 5.23 5.51 -5.39
CA LEU A 52 6.60 5.23 -5.82
C LEU A 52 7.27 4.16 -4.95
N PHE A 53 7.01 4.16 -3.65
CA PHE A 53 7.54 3.14 -2.74
C PHE A 53 7.03 1.74 -3.11
N VAL A 54 5.71 1.57 -3.25
CA VAL A 54 5.12 0.28 -3.61
C VAL A 54 5.53 -0.14 -5.02
N GLY A 55 5.50 0.78 -5.99
CA GLY A 55 5.95 0.50 -7.35
C GLY A 55 7.42 0.10 -7.43
N GLY A 56 8.28 0.79 -6.68
CA GLY A 56 9.71 0.48 -6.58
C GLY A 56 9.98 -0.85 -5.90
N LEU A 57 9.28 -1.15 -4.81
CA LEU A 57 9.37 -2.44 -4.12
C LEU A 57 8.91 -3.58 -5.03
N GLN A 58 7.79 -3.40 -5.73
CA GLN A 58 7.27 -4.41 -6.66
C GLN A 58 8.24 -4.63 -7.83
N ALA A 59 8.79 -3.56 -8.40
CA ALA A 59 9.82 -3.67 -9.43
C ALA A 59 11.07 -4.38 -8.91
N TYR A 60 11.54 -4.02 -7.72
CA TYR A 60 12.69 -4.66 -7.09
C TYR A 60 12.46 -6.16 -6.90
N LEU A 61 11.33 -6.57 -6.32
CA LEU A 61 11.00 -7.99 -6.11
C LEU A 61 10.81 -8.76 -7.43
N GLN A 62 10.34 -8.09 -8.48
CA GLN A 62 10.12 -8.71 -9.78
C GLN A 62 11.42 -8.94 -10.57
N PHE A 63 12.42 -8.05 -10.41
CA PHE A 63 13.71 -8.13 -11.11
C PHE A 63 14.87 -8.58 -10.21
N ALA A 64 14.62 -8.81 -8.92
CA ALA A 64 15.63 -9.34 -8.01
C ALA A 64 16.11 -10.71 -8.50
N PRO A 65 17.42 -11.00 -8.43
CA PRO A 65 17.95 -12.31 -8.80
C PRO A 65 17.30 -13.37 -7.90
N MET A 66 16.57 -14.29 -8.53
CA MET A 66 15.98 -15.43 -7.83
C MET A 66 17.07 -16.46 -7.58
N THR A 67 17.45 -16.64 -6.32
CA THR A 67 18.31 -17.74 -5.90
C THR A 67 17.43 -18.97 -5.67
N GLU A 68 17.66 -20.04 -6.42
CA GLU A 68 16.98 -21.30 -6.19
C GLU A 68 17.40 -21.88 -4.82
N ALA A 69 16.42 -22.23 -3.99
CA ALA A 69 16.70 -22.96 -2.77
C ALA A 69 17.25 -24.35 -3.13
N PRO A 70 18.22 -24.89 -2.37
CA PRO A 70 18.76 -26.22 -2.64
C PRO A 70 17.63 -27.26 -2.62
N ALA A 71 17.65 -28.17 -3.60
CA ALA A 71 16.67 -29.24 -3.70
C ALA A 71 16.71 -30.14 -2.44
N VAL A 72 15.63 -30.10 -1.65
CA VAL A 72 15.48 -30.96 -0.46
C VAL A 72 14.69 -32.20 -0.86
N ALA A 73 15.22 -33.39 -0.54
CA ALA A 73 14.51 -34.64 -0.77
C ALA A 73 13.16 -34.63 -0.02
N TYR A 74 12.07 -34.95 -0.72
CA TYR A 74 10.74 -34.98 -0.15
C TYR A 74 10.62 -36.11 0.89
N ALA A 75 10.60 -35.75 2.17
CA ALA A 75 10.66 -36.69 3.30
C ALA A 75 9.30 -37.26 3.75
N GLY A 76 8.23 -37.07 2.98
CA GLY A 76 6.92 -37.69 3.27
C GLY A 76 6.17 -37.15 4.50
N GLY A 77 6.59 -36.01 5.06
CA GLY A 77 5.91 -35.34 6.15
C GLY A 77 5.99 -33.82 5.96
N ALA A 78 4.97 -33.09 6.43
CA ALA A 78 5.00 -31.63 6.41
C ALA A 78 6.26 -31.17 7.18
N PRO A 79 7.20 -30.45 6.55
CA PRO A 79 8.34 -29.92 7.27
C PRO A 79 7.80 -28.96 8.32
N ARG A 80 7.93 -29.32 9.61
CA ARG A 80 7.68 -28.38 10.70
C ARG A 80 8.77 -27.32 10.63
N GLN A 81 8.48 -26.20 9.96
CA GLN A 81 9.29 -25.00 10.08
C GLN A 81 9.17 -24.52 11.53
N ALA A 82 10.29 -24.54 12.26
CA ALA A 82 10.35 -24.14 13.67
C ALA A 82 10.09 -22.62 13.86
N THR A 83 10.21 -21.85 12.78
CA THR A 83 10.03 -20.40 12.74
C THR A 83 8.98 -20.06 11.70
N LEU A 84 7.84 -19.50 12.16
CA LEU A 84 6.70 -19.13 11.32
C LEU A 84 6.93 -17.82 10.53
N GLY A 85 7.99 -17.07 10.84
CA GLY A 85 8.34 -15.82 10.16
C GLY A 85 9.73 -15.32 10.51
N THR A 86 10.23 -14.41 9.69
CA THR A 86 11.49 -13.69 9.95
C THR A 86 11.26 -12.58 10.98
N PRO A 87 12.30 -12.10 11.70
CA PRO A 87 12.18 -10.92 12.56
C PRO A 87 11.65 -9.68 11.82
N LEU A 88 11.90 -9.59 10.51
CA LEU A 88 11.37 -8.55 9.65
C LEU A 88 9.85 -8.64 9.50
N ASP A 89 9.30 -9.84 9.31
CA ASP A 89 7.85 -10.05 9.16
C ASP A 89 7.09 -9.66 10.43
N TYR A 90 7.62 -10.07 11.60
CA TYR A 90 7.07 -9.64 12.89
C TYR A 90 7.20 -8.13 13.10
N GLY A 91 8.33 -7.54 12.68
CA GLY A 91 8.53 -6.09 12.72
C GLY A 91 7.52 -5.32 11.88
N ILE A 92 7.25 -5.78 10.65
CA ILE A 92 6.23 -5.18 9.76
C ILE A 92 4.84 -5.34 10.37
N MET A 93 4.50 -6.52 10.91
CA MET A 93 3.21 -6.74 11.58
C MET A 93 2.98 -5.79 12.76
N VAL A 94 3.96 -5.68 13.67
CA VAL A 94 3.87 -4.79 14.83
C VAL A 94 3.80 -3.32 14.38
N GLY A 95 4.64 -2.94 13.41
CA GLY A 95 4.65 -1.59 12.84
C GLY A 95 3.30 -1.20 12.25
N TYR A 96 2.67 -2.11 11.50
CA TYR A 96 1.33 -1.90 10.93
C TYR A 96 0.27 -1.66 12.01
N PHE A 97 0.24 -2.48 13.06
CA PHE A 97 -0.68 -2.30 14.19
C PHE A 97 -0.48 -0.95 14.89
N LEU A 98 0.77 -0.57 15.15
CA LEU A 98 1.07 0.73 15.75
C LEU A 98 0.63 1.90 14.88
N LEU A 99 0.77 1.79 13.56
CA LEU A 99 0.36 2.82 12.60
C LEU A 99 -1.17 2.99 12.59
N ILE A 100 -1.92 1.90 12.58
CA ILE A 100 -3.39 1.94 12.70
C ILE A 100 -3.80 2.57 14.02
N LEU A 101 -3.20 2.15 15.13
CA LEU A 101 -3.51 2.70 16.45
C LEU A 101 -3.17 4.19 16.54
N ALA A 102 -2.05 4.62 15.97
CA ALA A 102 -1.65 6.02 15.93
C ALA A 102 -2.62 6.87 15.10
N VAL A 103 -2.99 6.42 13.90
CA VAL A 103 -3.96 7.11 13.03
C VAL A 103 -5.34 7.14 13.68
N GLY A 104 -5.83 6.01 14.18
CA GLY A 104 -7.12 5.92 14.87
C GLY A 104 -7.16 6.79 16.13
N SER A 105 -6.08 6.80 16.92
CA SER A 105 -5.98 7.64 18.13
C SER A 105 -5.84 9.13 17.81
N TRP A 106 -5.29 9.49 16.64
CA TRP A 106 -5.21 10.87 16.18
C TRP A 106 -6.58 11.38 15.74
N TYR A 107 -7.28 10.62 14.89
CA TYR A 107 -8.62 10.99 14.39
C TYR A 107 -9.71 10.87 15.46
N GLY A 108 -9.59 9.93 16.41
CA GLY A 108 -10.54 9.75 17.50
C GLY A 108 -10.64 10.95 18.45
N ARG A 109 -9.64 11.84 18.49
CA ARG A 109 -9.69 13.08 19.28
C ARG A 109 -10.66 14.12 18.72
N GLY A 110 -11.02 14.03 17.43
CA GLY A 110 -11.85 15.02 16.73
C GLY A 110 -13.33 14.69 16.64
N GLN A 111 -13.77 13.52 17.11
CA GLN A 111 -15.16 13.06 16.93
C GLN A 111 -15.98 13.27 18.20
N ALA A 112 -16.66 14.41 18.29
CA ALA A 112 -17.53 14.75 19.40
C ALA A 112 -18.99 14.34 19.15
N THR A 113 -19.40 14.15 17.89
CA THR A 113 -20.77 13.83 17.51
C THR A 113 -20.86 12.63 16.55
N LEU A 114 -22.03 11.97 16.51
CA LEU A 114 -22.31 10.91 15.54
C LEU A 114 -22.15 11.39 14.09
N ASN A 115 -22.37 12.68 13.83
CA ASN A 115 -22.21 13.26 12.51
C ASN A 115 -20.73 13.28 12.10
N ASP A 116 -19.83 13.67 13.00
CA ASP A 116 -18.37 13.63 12.78
C ASP A 116 -17.85 12.19 12.61
N PHE A 117 -18.49 11.22 13.28
CA PHE A 117 -18.14 9.80 13.20
C PHE A 117 -18.50 9.17 11.86
N PHE A 118 -19.71 9.41 11.35
CA PHE A 118 -20.21 8.76 10.13
C PHE A 118 -19.99 9.56 8.85
N PHE A 119 -19.93 10.89 8.95
CA PHE A 119 -19.89 11.78 7.78
C PHE A 119 -18.63 12.65 7.73
N ALA A 120 -17.69 12.46 8.66
CA ALA A 120 -16.41 13.15 8.73
C ALA A 120 -16.51 14.69 8.86
N GLY A 121 -17.60 15.21 9.42
CA GLY A 121 -17.77 16.63 9.79
C GLY A 121 -17.95 17.57 8.60
#